data_AF-A0A7S1FFQ3-F1
#
_entry.id   AF-A0A7S1FFQ3-F1
#
_cell.length_a   1.000
_cell.length_b   1.000
_cell.length_c   1.000
_cell.angle_alpha   90.00
_cell.angle_beta   90.00
_cell.angle_gamma   90.00
#
_symmetry.space_group_name_H-M   'P 1'
#
loop_
_entity.id
_entity.type
_entity.pdbx_description
1 polymer ?
#
loop_
_entity_poly.entity_id
_entity_poly.type
_entity_poly.pdbx_seq_one_letter_code
_entity_poly.pdbx_strand_id
1 'polypeptide(L)'
;MLPIGKVRSGKDWMEIFTVVVWGTVILIMFLSKLKAFQDCLIAIIIGTIMLIMNADVFFSRLRMYKVYFVIKGVLKWDLGVSFAVVLGCLILHGIWPEAYWPGVLMHLLAFGAWIGLKVQASPLLTLGLYFGGRNQMTRTQMILHLMAQVGGITLAFVGFSLWYSFKYPGEGPFHHFFGIGSACAAIAVFLLSVAMIRVQDEDKGGKEH
;
A
#
# COMPACT_ATOMS: atom_id res chain seq x y z
N MET A 1 -32.12 14.04 -10.29
CA MET A 1 -31.09 14.94 -10.86
C MET A 1 -30.46 15.70 -9.70
N LEU A 2 -29.17 15.46 -9.42
CA LEU A 2 -28.44 16.16 -8.36
C LEU A 2 -27.47 17.17 -9.00
N PRO A 3 -27.29 18.36 -8.41
CA PRO A 3 -26.61 19.48 -9.06
C PRO A 3 -25.11 19.19 -9.14
N ILE A 4 -24.61 19.06 -10.37
CA ILE A 4 -23.19 19.03 -10.68
C ILE A 4 -22.67 20.45 -10.49
N GLY A 5 -22.24 20.76 -9.27
CA GLY A 5 -21.48 21.96 -8.97
C GLY A 5 -20.16 21.93 -9.75
N LYS A 6 -20.00 22.90 -10.66
CA LYS A 6 -18.73 23.25 -11.31
C LYS A 6 -17.73 23.71 -10.25
N VAL A 7 -17.09 22.77 -9.55
CA VAL A 7 -15.88 23.06 -8.78
C VAL A 7 -14.71 22.93 -9.75
N ARG A 8 -14.15 24.08 -10.13
CA ARG A 8 -12.85 24.23 -10.82
C ARG A 8 -11.84 23.24 -10.23
N SER A 9 -11.59 22.13 -10.93
CA SER A 9 -10.42 21.28 -10.69
C SER A 9 -9.25 21.81 -11.50
N GLY A 10 -8.81 23.03 -11.17
CA GLY A 10 -7.44 23.45 -11.43
C GLY A 10 -6.56 22.82 -10.37
N LYS A 11 -6.28 21.52 -10.47
CA LYS A 11 -5.19 20.91 -9.71
C LYS A 11 -3.92 21.37 -10.41
N ASP A 12 -3.02 22.04 -9.69
CA ASP A 12 -1.69 22.36 -10.17
C ASP A 12 -0.89 21.07 -10.38
N TRP A 13 -1.09 20.45 -11.54
CA TRP A 13 -0.31 19.31 -12.01
C TRP A 13 1.19 19.60 -12.03
N MET A 14 1.55 20.89 -12.07
CA MET A 14 2.90 21.39 -11.96
C MET A 14 3.54 21.13 -10.58
N GLU A 15 2.77 21.21 -9.49
CA GLU A 15 3.27 20.91 -8.13
C GLU A 15 3.54 19.41 -7.98
N ILE A 16 2.60 18.57 -8.45
CA ILE A 16 2.75 17.11 -8.45
C ILE A 16 3.96 16.70 -9.32
N PHE A 17 4.09 17.29 -10.51
CA PHE A 17 5.23 17.05 -11.39
C PHE A 17 6.55 17.44 -10.72
N THR A 18 6.58 18.59 -10.03
CA THR A 18 7.79 19.06 -9.32
C THR A 18 8.18 18.10 -8.20
N VAL A 19 7.23 17.59 -7.42
CA VAL A 19 7.50 16.59 -6.37
C VAL A 19 8.03 15.28 -6.96
N VAL A 20 7.49 14.82 -8.09
CA VAL A 20 7.95 13.61 -8.78
C VAL A 20 9.35 13.79 -9.38
N VAL A 21 9.62 14.94 -9.99
CA VAL A 21 10.93 15.27 -10.58
C VAL A 21 11.99 15.38 -9.48
N TRP A 22 11.72 16.11 -8.39
CA TRP A 22 12.66 16.19 -7.28
C TRP A 22 12.85 14.85 -6.57
N GLY A 23 11.77 14.07 -6.41
CA GLY A 23 11.86 12.71 -5.89
C GLY A 23 12.76 11.82 -6.75
N THR A 24 12.64 11.90 -8.09
CA THR A 24 13.47 11.13 -9.01
C THR A 24 14.92 11.61 -9.05
N VAL A 25 15.20 12.91 -8.97
CA VAL A 25 16.57 13.45 -8.90
C VAL A 25 17.27 13.00 -7.61
N ILE A 26 16.60 13.12 -6.47
CA ILE A 26 17.13 12.67 -5.16
C ILE A 26 17.40 11.15 -5.22
N LEU A 27 16.48 10.39 -5.81
CA LEU A 27 16.61 8.95 -5.99
C LEU A 27 17.80 8.61 -6.91
N ILE A 28 17.98 9.28 -8.05
CA ILE A 28 19.11 9.06 -8.97
C ILE A 28 20.45 9.41 -8.31
N MET A 29 20.53 10.53 -7.59
CA MET A 29 21.74 10.90 -6.84
C MET A 29 22.08 9.88 -5.76
N PHE A 30 21.08 9.30 -5.11
CA PHE A 30 21.28 8.26 -4.10
C PHE A 30 21.66 6.91 -4.71
N LEU A 31 21.01 6.52 -5.80
CA LEU A 31 21.26 5.30 -6.56
C LEU A 31 22.70 5.24 -7.11
N SER A 32 23.30 6.39 -7.44
CA SER A 32 24.70 6.47 -7.88
C SER A 32 25.71 5.91 -6.85
N LYS A 33 25.29 5.69 -5.60
CA LYS A 33 26.12 5.11 -4.53
C LYS A 33 25.91 3.61 -4.30
N LEU A 34 24.90 2.97 -4.89
CA LEU A 34 24.53 1.55 -4.66
C LEU A 34 24.55 0.75 -5.96
N LYS A 35 25.77 0.41 -6.41
CA LYS A 35 26.09 -0.15 -7.74
C LYS A 35 25.38 -1.47 -8.10
N ALA A 36 24.88 -2.24 -7.13
CA ALA A 36 24.25 -3.55 -7.34
C ALA A 36 22.70 -3.55 -7.24
N PHE A 37 22.10 -2.50 -6.66
CA PHE A 37 20.63 -2.36 -6.55
C PHE A 37 20.05 -1.35 -7.55
N GLN A 38 20.94 -0.68 -8.30
CA GLN A 38 20.62 0.40 -9.22
C GLN A 38 19.68 -0.05 -10.34
N ASP A 39 19.96 -1.19 -10.96
CA ASP A 39 19.25 -1.64 -12.15
C ASP A 39 17.81 -2.06 -11.84
N CYS A 40 17.57 -2.69 -10.69
CA CYS A 40 16.23 -3.10 -10.26
C CYS A 40 15.37 -1.89 -9.86
N LEU A 41 15.96 -0.92 -9.16
CA LEU A 41 15.26 0.32 -8.80
C LEU A 41 14.99 1.18 -10.04
N ILE A 42 15.94 1.30 -10.98
CA ILE A 42 15.73 1.99 -12.25
C ILE A 42 14.59 1.35 -13.05
N ALA A 43 14.52 0.01 -13.10
CA ALA A 43 13.41 -0.68 -13.77
C ALA A 43 12.04 -0.36 -13.12
N ILE A 44 11.96 -0.34 -11.79
CA ILE A 44 10.75 0.01 -11.05
C ILE A 44 10.37 1.49 -11.29
N ILE A 45 11.35 2.39 -11.28
CA ILE A 45 11.14 3.82 -11.53
C ILE A 45 10.64 4.04 -12.96
N ILE A 46 11.29 3.44 -13.96
CA ILE A 46 10.88 3.54 -15.37
C ILE A 46 9.47 2.96 -15.54
N GLY A 47 9.16 1.82 -14.92
CA GLY A 47 7.83 1.23 -14.95
C GLY A 47 6.77 2.14 -14.31
N THR A 48 7.10 2.79 -13.20
CA THR A 48 6.21 3.71 -12.49
C THR A 48 5.99 5.00 -13.31
N ILE A 49 7.06 5.55 -13.89
CA ILE A 49 7.00 6.70 -14.79
C ILE A 49 6.17 6.38 -16.04
N MET A 50 6.38 5.22 -16.68
CA MET A 50 5.58 4.78 -17.81
C MET A 50 4.09 4.66 -17.45
N LEU A 51 3.78 4.13 -16.27
CA LEU A 51 2.40 3.96 -15.79
C LEU A 51 1.74 5.31 -15.49
N ILE A 52 2.49 6.26 -14.93
CA ILE A 52 2.02 7.64 -14.67
C ILE A 52 1.84 8.40 -15.99
N MET A 53 2.83 8.35 -16.90
CA MET A 53 2.79 9.06 -18.18
C MET A 53 1.70 8.52 -19.11
N ASN A 54 1.33 7.25 -18.97
CA ASN A 54 0.23 6.64 -19.72
C ASN A 54 -1.05 6.49 -18.88
N ALA A 55 -1.14 7.14 -17.70
CA ALA A 55 -2.31 7.01 -16.83
C ALA A 55 -3.59 7.42 -17.56
N ASP A 56 -3.56 8.50 -18.34
CA ASP A 56 -4.73 8.93 -19.11
C ASP A 56 -5.11 7.93 -20.21
N VAL A 57 -4.16 7.24 -20.84
CA VAL A 57 -4.46 6.18 -21.82
C VAL A 57 -4.98 4.92 -21.14
N PHE A 58 -4.44 4.54 -19.99
CA PHE A 58 -4.92 3.41 -19.18
C PHE A 58 -6.31 3.66 -18.58
N PHE A 59 -6.63 4.90 -18.19
CA PHE A 59 -7.89 5.25 -17.50
C PHE A 59 -8.95 5.87 -18.43
N SER A 60 -8.61 6.34 -19.63
CA SER A 60 -9.55 6.98 -20.58
C SER A 60 -10.68 6.07 -21.08
N ARG A 61 -10.55 4.75 -21.00
CA ARG A 61 -11.58 3.79 -21.45
C ARG A 61 -12.41 3.14 -20.33
N LEU A 62 -12.12 3.38 -19.05
CA LEU A 62 -12.60 2.48 -17.99
C LEU A 62 -13.52 3.13 -16.95
N ARG A 63 -14.63 2.41 -16.69
CA ARG A 63 -15.50 2.46 -15.48
C ARG A 63 -14.71 2.65 -14.17
N MET A 64 -13.43 2.23 -14.15
CA MET A 64 -12.47 2.43 -13.06
C MET A 64 -12.32 3.88 -12.62
N TYR A 65 -12.30 4.87 -13.52
CA TYR A 65 -12.12 6.27 -13.11
C TYR A 65 -13.28 6.77 -12.25
N LYS A 66 -14.51 6.38 -12.60
CA LYS A 66 -15.71 6.71 -11.82
C LYS A 66 -15.68 6.02 -10.46
N VAL A 67 -15.29 4.75 -10.41
CA VAL A 67 -15.14 4.00 -9.15
C VAL A 67 -14.06 4.64 -8.28
N TYR A 68 -12.89 4.94 -8.85
CA TYR A 68 -11.79 5.64 -8.18
C TYR A 68 -12.24 6.97 -7.58
N PHE A 69 -12.97 7.80 -8.33
CA PHE A 69 -13.41 9.10 -7.82
C PHE A 69 -14.30 9.00 -6.58
N VAL A 70 -15.11 7.93 -6.49
CA VAL A 70 -15.96 7.63 -5.33
C VAL A 70 -15.12 7.14 -4.15
N ILE A 71 -14.15 6.26 -4.37
CA ILE A 71 -13.37 5.61 -3.30
C ILE A 71 -12.06 6.34 -2.92
N LYS A 72 -11.67 7.41 -3.64
CA LYS A 72 -10.38 8.10 -3.45
C LYS A 72 -10.09 8.54 -2.01
N GLY A 73 -11.13 8.87 -1.23
CA GLY A 73 -10.97 9.24 0.17
C GLY A 73 -10.46 8.07 1.00
N VAL A 74 -11.05 6.89 0.80
CA VAL A 74 -10.65 5.64 1.46
C VAL A 74 -9.26 5.20 0.98
N LEU A 75 -8.99 5.29 -0.33
CA LEU A 75 -7.67 4.91 -0.88
C LEU A 75 -6.51 5.74 -0.29
N LYS A 76 -6.74 7.03 0.01
CA LYS A 76 -5.74 7.86 0.69
C LYS A 76 -5.45 7.37 2.10
N TRP A 77 -6.50 6.94 2.83
CA TRP A 77 -6.35 6.34 4.15
C TRP A 77 -5.64 4.99 4.08
N ASP A 78 -6.00 4.13 3.13
CA ASP A 78 -5.31 2.84 2.94
C ASP A 78 -3.82 3.05 2.64
N LEU A 79 -3.49 4.00 1.77
CA LEU A 79 -2.11 4.36 1.47
C LEU A 79 -1.39 4.89 2.71
N GLY A 80 -1.99 5.85 3.42
CA GLY A 80 -1.39 6.50 4.59
C GLY A 80 -1.19 5.54 5.75
N VAL A 81 -2.16 4.68 6.04
CA VAL A 81 -2.07 3.68 7.12
C VAL A 81 -1.10 2.57 6.74
N SER A 82 -1.12 2.08 5.48
CA SER A 82 -0.13 1.10 5.02
C SER A 82 1.30 1.65 5.15
N PHE A 83 1.51 2.90 4.72
CA PHE A 83 2.77 3.61 4.89
C PHE A 83 3.17 3.71 6.37
N ALA A 84 2.27 4.17 7.24
CA ALA A 84 2.56 4.38 8.65
C ALA A 84 2.85 3.05 9.39
N VAL A 85 2.09 2.00 9.11
CA VAL A 85 2.29 0.66 9.71
C VAL A 85 3.65 0.08 9.30
N VAL A 86 3.95 0.11 8.00
CA VAL A 86 5.21 -0.44 7.47
C VAL A 86 6.40 0.39 7.95
N LEU A 87 6.32 1.71 7.86
CA LEU A 87 7.38 2.60 8.32
C LEU A 87 7.60 2.49 9.83
N GLY A 88 6.53 2.39 10.63
CA GLY A 88 6.62 2.17 12.07
C GLY A 88 7.33 0.87 12.41
N CYS A 89 7.00 -0.23 11.71
CA CYS A 89 7.70 -1.51 11.88
C CYS A 89 9.17 -1.43 11.46
N LEU A 90 9.48 -0.70 10.38
CA LEU A 90 10.85 -0.50 9.91
C LEU A 90 11.67 0.34 10.91
N ILE A 91 11.11 1.44 11.42
CA ILE A 91 11.75 2.27 12.45
C ILE A 91 12.01 1.45 13.72
N LEU A 92 11.02 0.68 14.18
CA LEU A 92 11.18 -0.21 15.34
C LEU A 92 12.29 -1.23 15.11
N HIS A 93 12.39 -1.81 13.92
CA HIS A 93 13.50 -2.71 13.57
C HIS A 93 14.85 -1.98 13.56
N GLY A 94 14.90 -0.73 13.09
CA GLY A 94 16.12 0.09 13.12
C GLY A 94 16.60 0.49 14.51
N ILE A 95 15.69 0.54 15.50
CA ILE A 95 16.00 0.84 16.92
C ILE A 95 16.33 -0.45 17.68
N TRP A 96 15.58 -1.52 17.43
CA TRP A 96 15.76 -2.85 18.03
C TRP A 96 15.94 -3.90 16.93
N PRO A 97 17.16 -4.03 16.38
CA PRO A 97 17.44 -4.99 15.32
C PRO A 97 17.25 -6.44 15.78
N GLU A 98 17.42 -6.71 17.08
CA GLU A 98 17.15 -8.02 17.70
C GLU A 98 15.65 -8.36 17.79
N ALA A 99 14.73 -7.46 17.44
CA ALA A 99 13.33 -7.78 17.37
C ALA A 99 13.09 -8.78 16.24
N TYR A 100 12.90 -10.06 16.58
CA TYR A 100 12.88 -11.19 15.64
C TYR A 100 11.69 -11.23 14.66
N TRP A 101 10.69 -10.33 14.77
CA TRP A 101 9.43 -10.49 14.03
C TRP A 101 8.74 -9.20 13.55
N PRO A 102 9.46 -8.24 12.92
CA PRO A 102 8.84 -7.01 12.42
C PRO A 102 7.77 -7.29 11.35
N GLY A 103 7.94 -8.35 10.55
CA GLY A 103 6.94 -8.80 9.58
C GLY A 103 5.65 -9.31 10.23
N VAL A 104 5.73 -10.03 11.35
CA VAL A 104 4.54 -10.49 12.10
C VAL A 104 3.79 -9.30 12.69
N LEU A 105 4.53 -8.39 13.32
CA LEU A 105 3.95 -7.18 13.90
C LEU A 105 3.25 -6.34 12.84
N MET A 106 3.84 -6.17 11.66
CA MET A 106 3.23 -5.47 10.53
C MET A 106 1.87 -6.07 10.14
N HIS A 107 1.79 -7.40 10.03
CA HIS A 107 0.54 -8.08 9.69
C HIS A 107 -0.51 -7.95 10.80
N LEU A 108 -0.13 -8.07 12.07
CA LEU A 108 -1.03 -7.89 13.22
C LEU A 108 -1.54 -6.45 13.33
N LEU A 109 -0.68 -5.45 13.13
CA LEU A 109 -1.06 -4.04 13.14
C LEU A 109 -2.01 -3.71 11.98
N ALA A 110 -1.78 -4.26 10.79
CA ALA A 110 -2.69 -4.10 9.67
C ALA A 110 -4.07 -4.70 9.96
N PHE A 111 -4.11 -5.87 10.62
CA PHE A 111 -5.37 -6.49 11.06
C PHE A 111 -6.08 -5.63 12.13
N GLY A 112 -5.33 -5.12 13.12
CA GLY A 112 -5.85 -4.21 14.13
C GLY A 112 -6.40 -2.90 13.55
N ALA A 113 -5.71 -2.33 12.56
CA ALA A 113 -6.16 -1.14 11.83
C ALA A 113 -7.49 -1.40 11.10
N TRP A 114 -7.67 -2.60 10.55
CA TRP A 114 -8.95 -2.98 9.96
C TRP A 114 -10.06 -3.11 11.00
N ILE A 115 -9.81 -3.75 12.15
CA ILE A 115 -10.82 -3.88 13.21
C ILE A 115 -11.24 -2.51 13.74
N GLY A 116 -10.26 -1.68 14.13
CA GLY A 116 -10.48 -0.42 14.83
C GLY A 116 -10.83 0.76 13.93
N LEU A 117 -10.14 0.92 12.80
CA LEU A 117 -10.29 2.07 11.91
C LEU A 117 -11.09 1.76 10.65
N LYS A 118 -11.41 0.49 10.40
CA LYS A 118 -12.06 0.03 9.15
C LYS A 118 -11.25 0.37 7.89
N VAL A 119 -9.93 0.53 8.03
CA VAL A 119 -9.00 0.81 6.93
C VAL A 119 -8.31 -0.48 6.50
N GLN A 120 -8.17 -0.68 5.19
CA GLN A 120 -7.49 -1.85 4.65
C GLN A 120 -6.01 -1.49 4.49
N ALA A 121 -5.19 -1.85 5.48
CA ALA A 121 -3.77 -1.51 5.50
C ALA A 121 -2.85 -2.66 5.01
N SER A 122 -3.42 -3.73 4.44
CA SER A 122 -2.66 -4.90 3.96
C SER A 122 -3.30 -5.49 2.72
N PRO A 123 -2.49 -5.83 1.69
CA PRO A 123 -2.94 -6.54 0.50
C PRO A 123 -3.70 -7.82 0.80
N LEU A 124 -3.29 -8.54 1.84
CA LEU A 124 -3.89 -9.83 2.21
C LEU A 124 -5.26 -9.66 2.85
N LEU A 125 -5.49 -8.55 3.57
CA LEU A 125 -6.81 -8.22 4.08
C LEU A 125 -7.78 -7.90 2.94
N THR A 126 -7.33 -7.13 1.95
CA THR A 126 -8.14 -6.81 0.77
C THR A 126 -8.46 -8.05 -0.06
N LEU A 127 -7.50 -8.97 -0.22
CA LEU A 127 -7.75 -10.25 -0.87
C LEU A 127 -8.71 -11.13 -0.06
N GLY A 128 -8.56 -11.17 1.27
CA GLY A 128 -9.49 -11.88 2.15
C GLY A 128 -10.91 -11.34 2.07
N LEU A 129 -11.07 -10.01 1.99
CA LEU A 129 -12.36 -9.33 1.76
C LEU A 129 -12.99 -9.70 0.42
N TYR A 130 -12.17 -9.81 -0.63
CA TYR A 130 -12.64 -10.20 -1.95
C TYR A 130 -13.10 -11.66 -2.01
N PHE A 131 -12.33 -12.58 -1.44
CA PHE A 131 -12.63 -14.02 -1.50
C PHE A 131 -13.60 -14.49 -0.40
N GLY A 132 -13.66 -13.79 0.73
CA GLY A 132 -14.41 -14.19 1.91
C GLY A 132 -15.90 -13.86 1.84
N GLY A 133 -16.27 -12.73 1.24
CA GLY A 133 -17.66 -12.25 1.21
C GLY A 133 -18.30 -12.30 -0.18
N ARG A 134 -19.55 -12.80 -0.27
CA ARG A 134 -20.34 -12.68 -1.51
C ARG A 134 -20.70 -11.20 -1.73
N ASN A 135 -20.24 -10.60 -2.83
CA ASN A 135 -20.53 -9.22 -3.25
C ASN A 135 -20.02 -8.07 -2.35
N GLN A 136 -19.13 -8.33 -1.37
CA GLN A 136 -18.62 -7.23 -0.53
C GLN A 136 -17.68 -6.27 -1.27
N MET A 137 -16.93 -6.76 -2.27
CA MET A 137 -15.98 -5.94 -3.01
C MET A 137 -15.90 -6.35 -4.48
N THR A 138 -16.00 -5.38 -5.38
CA THR A 138 -15.81 -5.63 -6.82
C THR A 138 -14.33 -5.84 -7.15
N ARG A 139 -14.04 -6.58 -8.24
CA ARG A 139 -12.65 -6.78 -8.73
C ARG A 139 -11.92 -5.46 -8.97
N THR A 140 -12.62 -4.43 -9.45
CA THR A 140 -12.04 -3.09 -9.65
C THR A 140 -11.66 -2.41 -8.34
N GLN A 141 -12.54 -2.46 -7.33
CA GLN A 141 -12.24 -1.92 -6.01
C GLN A 141 -11.04 -2.65 -5.39
N MET A 142 -11.01 -3.98 -5.47
CA MET A 142 -9.88 -4.80 -5.01
C MET A 142 -8.57 -4.31 -5.61
N ILE A 143 -8.49 -4.16 -6.93
CA ILE A 143 -7.27 -3.70 -7.62
C ILE A 143 -6.86 -2.31 -7.12
N LEU A 144 -7.81 -1.37 -6.99
CA LEU A 144 -7.51 -0.01 -6.54
C LEU A 144 -6.99 0.04 -5.09
N HIS A 145 -7.58 -0.75 -4.18
CA HIS A 145 -7.10 -0.88 -2.80
C HIS A 145 -5.70 -1.50 -2.75
N LEU A 146 -5.45 -2.56 -3.52
CA LEU A 146 -4.13 -3.19 -3.64
C LEU A 146 -3.07 -2.20 -4.15
N MET A 147 -3.38 -1.41 -5.19
CA MET A 147 -2.46 -0.40 -5.71
C MET A 147 -2.14 0.67 -4.66
N ALA A 148 -3.13 1.14 -3.90
CA ALA A 148 -2.92 2.13 -2.84
C ALA A 148 -2.01 1.59 -1.72
N GLN A 149 -2.24 0.35 -1.28
CA GLN A 149 -1.46 -0.31 -0.23
C GLN A 149 -0.03 -0.61 -0.68
N VAL A 150 0.15 -1.18 -1.87
CA VAL A 150 1.48 -1.42 -2.47
C VAL A 150 2.23 -0.10 -2.63
N GLY A 151 1.53 0.98 -3.02
CA GLY A 151 2.11 2.32 -3.06
C GLY A 151 2.60 2.79 -1.69
N GLY A 152 1.77 2.68 -0.65
CA GLY A 152 2.15 3.04 0.72
C GLY A 152 3.33 2.22 1.26
N ILE A 153 3.31 0.90 1.04
CA ILE A 153 4.39 -0.03 1.39
C ILE A 153 5.70 0.38 0.69
N THR A 154 5.64 0.62 -0.62
CA THR A 154 6.81 1.01 -1.44
C THR A 154 7.40 2.32 -0.94
N LEU A 155 6.56 3.33 -0.66
CA LEU A 155 7.01 4.61 -0.11
C LEU A 155 7.70 4.45 1.26
N ALA A 156 7.17 3.58 2.12
CA ALA A 156 7.78 3.30 3.43
C ALA A 156 9.14 2.63 3.29
N PHE A 157 9.25 1.63 2.40
CA PHE A 157 10.51 0.96 2.11
C PHE A 157 11.54 1.92 1.50
N VAL A 158 11.16 2.77 0.55
CA VAL A 158 12.06 3.77 -0.05
C VAL A 158 12.51 4.77 1.01
N GLY A 159 11.58 5.37 1.77
CA GLY A 159 11.89 6.34 2.81
C GLY A 159 12.82 5.78 3.89
N PHE A 160 12.56 4.56 4.34
CA PHE A 160 13.41 3.90 5.33
C PHE A 160 14.76 3.48 4.75
N SER A 161 14.82 2.97 3.51
CA SER A 161 16.10 2.63 2.84
C SER A 161 17.01 3.84 2.74
N LEU A 162 16.44 5.00 2.39
CA LEU A 162 17.16 6.26 2.30
C LEU A 162 17.75 6.62 3.67
N TRP A 163 16.93 6.67 4.72
CA TRP A 163 17.38 6.96 6.08
C TRP A 163 18.43 5.96 6.56
N TYR A 164 18.19 4.66 6.38
CA TYR A 164 19.05 3.59 6.87
C TYR A 164 20.42 3.62 6.19
N SER A 165 20.49 3.82 4.87
CA SER A 165 21.78 3.84 4.17
C SER A 165 22.62 5.07 4.50
N PHE A 166 22.00 6.19 4.91
CA PHE A 166 22.74 7.33 5.45
C PHE A 166 23.32 7.04 6.84
N LYS A 167 22.60 6.27 7.66
CA LYS A 167 23.00 5.93 9.02
C LYS A 167 24.02 4.78 9.07
N TYR A 168 23.86 3.77 8.23
CA TYR A 168 24.66 2.54 8.18
C TYR A 168 25.09 2.25 6.73
N PRO A 169 26.14 2.94 6.24
CA PRO A 169 26.59 2.79 4.86
C PRO A 169 27.17 1.38 4.63
N GLY A 170 26.60 0.65 3.66
CA GLY A 170 27.08 -0.67 3.22
C GLY A 170 26.32 -1.87 3.79
N GLU A 171 25.39 -1.66 4.73
CA GLU A 171 24.55 -2.72 5.30
C GLU A 171 23.13 -2.70 4.68
N GLY A 172 22.61 -3.88 4.31
CA GLY A 172 21.27 -4.03 3.72
C GLY A 172 20.18 -4.19 4.79
N PRO A 173 19.15 -3.32 4.87
CA PRO A 173 18.22 -3.29 6.00
C PRO A 173 17.15 -4.41 6.04
N PHE A 174 17.10 -5.32 5.07
CA PHE A 174 15.88 -6.11 4.80
C PHE A 174 15.95 -7.60 5.07
N HIS A 175 17.06 -8.12 5.58
CA HIS A 175 17.24 -9.57 5.76
C HIS A 175 16.22 -10.20 6.72
N HIS A 176 15.65 -9.43 7.66
CA HIS A 176 14.71 -9.92 8.68
C HIS A 176 13.22 -9.73 8.34
N PHE A 177 12.89 -8.97 7.28
CA PHE A 177 11.49 -8.69 6.93
C PHE A 177 10.83 -9.82 6.12
N PHE A 178 11.61 -10.59 5.35
CA PHE A 178 11.11 -11.62 4.43
C PHE A 178 11.33 -13.06 4.94
N GLY A 179 11.24 -13.26 6.27
CA GLY A 179 11.40 -14.58 6.89
C GLY A 179 10.14 -15.44 6.85
N ILE A 180 10.32 -16.75 7.11
CA ILE A 180 9.23 -17.75 7.23
C ILE A 180 8.14 -17.26 8.20
N GLY A 181 8.54 -16.61 9.28
CA GLY A 181 7.63 -16.01 10.25
C GLY A 181 6.68 -14.97 9.68
N SER A 182 7.21 -14.08 8.84
CA SER A 182 6.39 -13.09 8.15
C SER A 182 5.39 -13.78 7.22
N ALA A 183 5.82 -14.79 6.47
CA ALA A 183 4.94 -15.56 5.59
C ALA A 183 3.82 -16.26 6.37
N CYS A 184 4.12 -16.89 7.51
CA CYS A 184 3.12 -17.53 8.37
C CYS A 184 2.10 -16.51 8.91
N ALA A 185 2.55 -15.34 9.38
CA ALA A 185 1.66 -14.28 9.84
C ALA A 185 0.80 -13.70 8.71
N ALA A 186 1.37 -13.58 7.51
CA ALA A 186 0.67 -13.17 6.31
C ALA A 186 -0.51 -14.12 6.01
N ILE A 187 -0.24 -15.43 6.01
CA ILE A 187 -1.25 -16.48 5.81
C ILE A 187 -2.29 -16.44 6.93
N ALA A 188 -1.87 -16.29 8.19
CA ALA A 188 -2.78 -16.22 9.33
C ALA A 188 -3.74 -15.03 9.21
N VAL A 189 -3.25 -13.84 8.84
CA VAL A 189 -4.08 -12.65 8.63
C VAL A 189 -5.04 -12.82 7.46
N PHE A 190 -4.59 -13.44 6.36
CA PHE A 190 -5.47 -13.79 5.26
C PHE A 190 -6.61 -14.71 5.73
N LEU A 191 -6.29 -15.82 6.40
CA LEU A 191 -7.29 -16.79 6.88
C LEU A 191 -8.24 -16.18 7.92
N LEU A 192 -7.71 -15.41 8.86
CA LEU A 192 -8.51 -14.71 9.88
C LEU A 192 -9.48 -13.70 9.24
N SER A 193 -9.02 -12.95 8.24
CA SER A 193 -9.91 -12.02 7.53
C SER A 193 -11.05 -12.75 6.83
N VAL A 194 -10.76 -13.86 6.12
CA VAL A 194 -11.78 -14.70 5.48
C VAL A 194 -12.76 -15.27 6.51
N ALA A 195 -12.26 -15.82 7.62
CA ALA A 195 -13.10 -16.41 8.66
C ALA A 195 -14.01 -15.35 9.32
N MET A 196 -13.48 -14.18 9.66
CA MET A 196 -14.24 -13.11 10.30
C MET A 196 -15.36 -12.58 9.40
N ILE A 197 -15.12 -12.50 8.09
CA ILE A 197 -16.15 -12.09 7.12
C ILE A 197 -17.27 -13.13 7.04
N ARG A 198 -16.92 -14.43 7.00
CA ARG A 198 -17.93 -15.49 6.93
C ARG A 198 -18.83 -15.52 8.16
N VAL A 199 -18.26 -15.36 9.35
CA VAL A 199 -19.05 -15.24 10.60
C VAL A 199 -19.98 -14.02 10.54
N GLN A 200 -19.51 -12.88 10.05
CA GLN A 200 -20.34 -11.67 9.92
C GLN A 200 -21.46 -11.81 8.88
N ASP A 201 -21.24 -12.56 7.81
CA ASP A 201 -22.26 -12.81 6.79
C ASP A 201 -23.34 -13.78 7.33
N GLU A 202 -22.96 -14.78 8.14
CA GLU A 202 -23.90 -15.70 8.82
C GLU A 202 -24.78 -14.95 9.85
N ASP A 203 -24.20 -14.07 10.66
CA ASP A 203 -24.93 -13.26 11.65
C ASP A 203 -25.97 -12.31 11.01
N LYS A 204 -25.73 -11.88 9.76
CA LYS A 204 -26.67 -11.03 9.02
C LYS A 204 -27.81 -11.84 8.40
N GLY A 205 -27.53 -13.05 7.92
CA GLY A 205 -28.55 -13.96 7.40
C GLY A 205 -29.51 -14.47 8.49
N GLY A 206 -29.05 -14.60 9.73
CA GLY A 206 -29.88 -15.03 10.86
C GLY A 206 -30.83 -13.98 11.43
N LYS A 207 -30.71 -12.70 11.03
CA LYS A 207 -31.60 -11.61 11.48
C LYS A 207 -32.73 -11.29 10.51
N GLU A 208 -32.77 -11.93 9.34
CA GLU A 208 -33.84 -11.78 8.35
C GLU A 208 -34.89 -12.91 8.41
N HIS A 209 -34.86 -13.75 9.46
CA HIS A 209 -35.85 -14.79 9.77
C HIS A 209 -36.47 -14.56 11.15
#